data_AF-A0A9X0JPZ7-F1
#
_entry.id   AF-A0A9X0JPZ7-F1
#
_cell.length_a   1.000
_cell.length_b   1.000
_cell.length_c   1.000
_cell.angle_alpha   90.00
_cell.angle_beta   90.00
_cell.angle_gamma   90.00
#
_symmetry.space_group_name_H-M   'P 1'
#
loop_
_entity.id
_entity.type
_entity.pdbx_description
1 polymer ?
#
loop_
_entity_poly.entity_id
_entity_poly.type
_entity_poly.pdbx_seq_one_letter_code
_entity_poly.pdbx_strand_id
1 'polypeptide(L)'
;MKHVETHFREKQRREKIENIFNKQIRGESYFLCPSFKWKNIVFQQYSKIKKQELSMEQLISLLEKKEISFGQNRTLIQYPIVAFLEHIAKTFEESIHIN
;
A
#
# COMPACT_ATOMS: atom_id res chain seq x y z
N MET A 1 -5.45 -22.09 26.62
CA MET A 1 -4.19 -21.71 25.93
C MET A 1 -4.42 -21.26 24.48
N LYS A 2 -5.15 -21.99 23.63
CA LYS A 2 -5.41 -21.58 22.21
C LYS A 2 -6.00 -20.18 22.03
N HIS A 3 -6.94 -19.74 22.88
CA HIS A 3 -7.57 -18.41 22.77
C HIS A 3 -6.59 -17.24 23.01
N VAL A 4 -5.61 -17.40 23.90
CA VAL A 4 -4.64 -16.35 24.22
C VAL A 4 -3.67 -16.14 23.05
N GLU A 5 -3.25 -17.22 22.40
CA GLU A 5 -2.39 -17.17 21.21
C GLU A 5 -3.08 -16.51 20.02
N THR A 6 -4.38 -16.79 19.79
CA THR A 6 -5.15 -16.16 18.73
C THR A 6 -5.29 -14.65 18.95
N HIS A 7 -5.66 -14.23 20.17
CA HIS A 7 -5.77 -12.80 20.50
C HIS A 7 -4.44 -12.06 20.39
N PHE A 8 -3.34 -12.70 20.80
CA PHE A 8 -2.01 -12.11 20.68
C PHE A 8 -1.59 -11.92 19.21
N ARG A 9 -1.81 -12.93 18.36
CA ARG A 9 -1.54 -12.83 16.91
C ARG A 9 -2.41 -11.76 16.22
N GLU A 10 -3.68 -11.67 16.59
CA GLU A 10 -4.59 -10.63 16.07
C GLU A 10 -4.15 -9.22 16.47
N LYS A 11 -3.69 -9.04 17.71
CA LYS A 11 -3.14 -7.77 18.20
C LYS A 11 -1.91 -7.37 17.40
N GLN A 12 -0.93 -8.28 17.27
CA GLN A 12 0.27 -8.03 16.46
C GLN A 12 -0.05 -7.71 15.00
N ARG A 13 -1.04 -8.39 14.41
CA ARG A 13 -1.50 -8.11 13.05
C ARG A 13 -2.09 -6.72 12.92
N ARG A 14 -2.91 -6.28 13.89
CA ARG A 14 -3.48 -4.93 13.92
C ARG A 14 -2.39 -3.87 14.05
N GLU A 15 -1.44 -4.05 14.96
CA GLU A 15 -0.32 -3.14 15.16
C GLU A 15 0.53 -3.00 13.89
N LYS A 16 0.79 -4.11 13.18
CA LYS A 16 1.48 -4.08 11.88
C LYS A 16 0.71 -3.26 10.83
N ILE A 17 -0.60 -3.45 10.73
CA ILE A 17 -1.45 -2.69 9.80
C ILE A 17 -1.47 -1.21 10.17
N GLU A 18 -1.63 -0.87 11.44
CA GLU A 18 -1.60 0.53 11.90
C GLU A 18 -0.27 1.19 11.56
N ASN A 19 0.85 0.51 11.79
CA ASN A 19 2.18 1.01 11.44
C ASN A 19 2.30 1.31 9.93
N ILE A 20 1.78 0.41 9.08
CA ILE A 20 1.78 0.58 7.63
C ILE A 20 1.03 1.86 7.23
N PHE A 21 -0.19 2.04 7.73
CA PHE A 21 -1.04 3.17 7.33
C PHE A 21 -0.61 4.52 7.94
N ASN A 22 -0.04 4.50 9.15
CA ASN A 22 0.45 5.69 9.85
C ASN A 22 1.77 6.22 9.29
N LYS A 23 2.51 5.43 8.51
CA LYS A 23 3.73 5.90 7.88
C LYS A 23 3.44 7.01 6.88
N GLN A 24 4.01 8.19 7.10
CA GLN A 24 4.00 9.26 6.11
C GLN A 24 4.87 8.89 4.91
N ILE A 25 4.28 8.98 3.72
CA ILE A 25 4.93 8.70 2.45
C ILE A 25 5.21 10.02 1.70
N ARG A 26 6.43 10.15 1.18
CA ARG A 26 6.80 11.30 0.34
C ARG A 26 5.99 11.26 -0.95
N GLY A 27 5.44 12.41 -1.35
CA GLY A 27 4.55 12.49 -2.52
C GLY A 27 3.09 12.18 -2.22
N GLU A 28 2.69 12.04 -0.94
CA GLU A 28 1.27 11.93 -0.57
C GLU A 28 0.42 13.09 -1.09
N SER A 29 0.99 14.30 -1.17
CA SER A 29 0.33 15.49 -1.71
C SER A 29 0.07 15.41 -3.22
N TYR A 30 0.60 14.41 -3.91
CA TYR A 30 0.32 14.18 -5.33
C TYR A 30 -1.08 13.58 -5.53
N PHE A 31 -1.68 13.02 -4.47
CA PHE A 31 -3.07 12.56 -4.48
C PHE A 31 -3.97 13.68 -3.96
N LEU A 32 -5.06 13.97 -4.69
CA LEU A 32 -6.06 14.97 -4.30
C LEU A 32 -7.14 14.35 -3.39
N CYS A 33 -6.74 13.40 -2.54
CA CYS A 33 -7.63 12.70 -1.64
C CYS A 33 -6.91 12.36 -0.32
N PRO A 34 -7.64 11.99 0.74
CA PRO A 34 -7.03 11.49 1.97
C PRO A 34 -6.09 10.31 1.69
N SER A 35 -4.92 10.30 2.33
CA SER A 35 -3.87 9.29 2.10
C SER A 35 -4.37 7.87 2.31
N PHE A 36 -5.25 7.67 3.29
CA PHE A 36 -5.87 6.39 3.57
C PHE A 36 -6.60 5.78 2.35
N LYS A 37 -7.27 6.60 1.52
CA LYS A 37 -8.05 6.08 0.39
C LYS A 37 -7.19 5.34 -0.62
N TRP A 38 -6.12 5.98 -1.10
CA TRP A 38 -5.23 5.37 -2.09
C TRP A 38 -4.38 4.26 -1.46
N LYS A 39 -3.87 4.46 -0.23
CA LYS A 39 -3.10 3.44 0.50
C LYS A 39 -3.89 2.16 0.69
N ASN A 40 -5.17 2.25 1.02
CA ASN A 40 -6.01 1.07 1.20
C ASN A 40 -6.14 0.26 -0.09
N ILE A 41 -6.34 0.92 -1.23
CA ILE A 41 -6.42 0.26 -2.54
C ILE A 41 -5.08 -0.42 -2.87
N VAL A 42 -3.96 0.30 -2.71
CA VAL A 42 -2.61 -0.23 -2.99
C VAL A 42 -2.31 -1.43 -2.08
N PHE A 43 -2.61 -1.33 -0.78
CA PHE A 43 -2.42 -2.40 0.18
C PHE A 43 -3.22 -3.66 -0.21
N GLN A 44 -4.48 -3.51 -0.63
CA GLN A 44 -5.30 -4.62 -1.11
C GLN A 44 -4.73 -5.32 -2.34
N GLN A 45 -3.96 -4.61 -3.18
CA GLN A 45 -3.33 -5.18 -4.38
C GLN A 45 -1.89 -5.66 -4.16
N TYR A 46 -1.30 -5.46 -2.97
CA TYR A 46 0.10 -5.76 -2.68
C TYR A 46 0.51 -7.19 -3.08
N SER A 47 -0.32 -8.19 -2.76
CA SER A 47 -0.06 -9.59 -3.12
C SER A 47 0.05 -9.80 -4.63
N LYS A 48 -0.80 -9.13 -5.42
CA LYS A 48 -0.77 -9.21 -6.88
C LYS A 48 0.44 -8.50 -7.48
N ILE A 49 0.79 -7.32 -6.95
CA ILE A 49 2.02 -6.62 -7.35
C ILE A 49 3.24 -7.48 -7.06
N LYS A 50 3.35 -8.05 -5.85
CA LYS A 50 4.47 -8.91 -5.44
C LYS A 50 4.62 -10.13 -6.35
N LYS A 51 3.52 -10.74 -6.77
CA LYS A 51 3.48 -11.87 -7.70
C LYS A 51 3.62 -11.47 -9.17
N GLN A 52 3.74 -10.17 -9.47
CA GLN A 52 3.78 -9.62 -10.82
C GLN A 52 2.51 -9.92 -11.65
N GLU A 53 1.39 -10.20 -10.97
CA GLU A 53 0.07 -10.41 -11.57
C GLU A 53 -0.62 -9.08 -11.90
N LEU A 54 -0.10 -7.97 -11.39
CA LEU A 54 -0.58 -6.61 -11.61
C LEU A 54 0.64 -5.70 -11.82
N SER A 55 0.66 -4.93 -12.90
CA SER A 55 1.72 -3.95 -13.16
C SER A 55 1.45 -2.61 -12.45
N MET A 56 2.47 -1.76 -12.35
CA MET A 56 2.33 -0.42 -11.79
C MET A 56 1.32 0.44 -12.58
N GLU A 57 1.36 0.38 -13.91
CA GLU A 57 0.41 1.10 -14.78
C GLU A 57 -1.03 0.62 -14.59
N GLN A 58 -1.24 -0.69 -14.43
CA GLN A 58 -2.55 -1.27 -14.14
C GLN A 58 -3.05 -0.85 -12.76
N LEU A 59 -2.17 -0.77 -11.75
CA LEU A 59 -2.52 -0.27 -10.43
C LEU A 59 -2.92 1.21 -10.46
N ILE A 60 -2.18 2.06 -11.17
CA ILE A 60 -2.55 3.47 -11.35
C ILE A 60 -3.91 3.57 -12.06
N SER A 61 -4.13 2.80 -13.12
CA SER A 61 -5.42 2.78 -13.82
C SER A 61 -6.56 2.28 -12.91
N LEU A 62 -6.28 1.36 -11.99
CA LEU A 62 -7.25 0.91 -10.98
C LEU A 62 -7.59 2.01 -9.97
N LEU A 63 -6.60 2.81 -9.55
CA LEU A 63 -6.81 3.95 -8.66
C LEU A 63 -7.72 4.99 -9.32
N GLU A 64 -7.48 5.34 -10.58
CA GLU A 64 -8.34 6.26 -11.35
C GLU A 64 -9.77 5.71 -11.49
N LYS A 65 -9.92 4.42 -11.82
CA LYS A 65 -11.23 3.75 -11.89
C LYS A 65 -11.97 3.74 -10.55
N LYS A 66 -11.25 3.87 -9.44
CA LYS A 66 -11.80 4.01 -8.08
C LYS A 66 -11.92 5.47 -7.63
N GLU A 67 -11.95 6.40 -8.60
CA GLU A 67 -12.16 7.83 -8.38
C GLU A 67 -11.08 8.49 -7.51
N ILE A 68 -9.85 7.95 -7.55
CA ILE A 68 -8.70 8.62 -6.96
C ILE A 68 -8.15 9.64 -7.95
N SER A 69 -8.32 10.92 -7.63
CA SER A 69 -7.79 12.03 -8.41
C SER A 69 -6.31 12.32 -8.07
N PHE A 70 -5.53 12.64 -9.09
CA PHE A 70 -4.12 13.00 -8.97
C PHE A 70 -3.90 14.49 -9.27
N GLY A 71 -3.02 15.13 -8.51
CA GLY A 71 -2.55 16.50 -8.75
C GLY A 71 -1.23 16.54 -9.52
N GLN A 72 -0.70 15.38 -9.91
CA GLN A 72 0.55 15.21 -10.66
C GLN A 72 0.35 14.20 -11.80
N ASN A 73 1.28 14.18 -12.75
CA ASN A 73 1.25 13.22 -13.85
C ASN A 73 1.47 11.76 -13.36
N ARG A 74 1.03 10.79 -14.16
CA ARG A 74 1.09 9.35 -13.81
C ARG A 74 2.50 8.87 -13.47
N THR A 75 3.53 9.35 -14.16
CA THR A 75 4.93 9.00 -13.88
C THR A 75 5.35 9.43 -12.48
N LEU A 76 4.96 10.63 -12.05
CA LEU A 76 5.25 11.11 -10.70
C LEU A 76 4.42 10.41 -9.63
N ILE A 77 3.21 9.96 -9.96
CA ILE A 77 2.34 9.20 -9.05
C ILE A 77 2.92 7.84 -8.68
N GLN A 78 3.78 7.26 -9.52
CA GLN A 78 4.44 5.99 -9.21
C GLN A 78 5.31 6.08 -7.96
N TYR A 79 6.02 7.18 -7.74
CA TYR A 79 6.95 7.32 -6.61
C TYR A 79 6.33 7.08 -5.22
N PRO A 80 5.23 7.76 -4.83
CA PRO A 80 4.60 7.49 -3.54
C PRO A 80 4.00 6.08 -3.45
N ILE A 81 3.53 5.50 -4.56
CA ILE A 81 3.01 4.12 -4.57
C ILE A 81 4.14 3.12 -4.31
N VAL A 82 5.27 3.27 -5.01
CA VAL A 82 6.48 2.46 -4.85
C VAL A 82 6.98 2.52 -3.41
N ALA A 83 7.17 3.74 -2.87
CA ALA A 83 7.64 3.94 -1.50
C ALA A 83 6.70 3.28 -0.47
N PHE A 84 5.39 3.29 -0.71
CA PHE A 84 4.44 2.62 0.15
C PHE A 84 4.50 1.09 0.05
N LEU A 85 4.63 0.54 -1.16
CA LEU A 85 4.81 -0.90 -1.39
C LEU A 85 6.10 -1.43 -0.75
N GLU A 86 7.20 -0.70 -0.86
CA GLU A 86 8.46 -1.02 -0.18
C GLU A 86 8.31 -1.00 1.34
N HIS A 87 7.54 -0.04 1.87
CA HIS A 87 7.26 0.03 3.30
C HIS A 87 6.42 -1.17 3.80
N ILE A 88 5.43 -1.60 3.02
CA ILE A 88 4.64 -2.81 3.30
C ILE A 88 5.58 -4.03 3.34
N ALA A 89 6.40 -4.21 2.30
CA ALA A 89 7.34 -5.32 2.20
C ALA A 89 8.30 -5.35 3.40
N LYS A 90 8.88 -4.20 3.77
CA LYS A 90 9.72 -4.06 4.96
C LYS A 90 9.01 -4.45 6.25
N THR A 91 7.73 -4.10 6.40
CA THR A 91 6.96 -4.39 7.61
C THR A 91 6.63 -5.89 7.75
N PHE A 92 6.51 -6.59 6.63
CA PHE A 92 6.31 -8.04 6.60
C PHE A 92 7.61 -8.84 6.47
N GLU A 93 8.77 -8.19 6.43
CA GLU A 93 10.08 -8.81 6.20
C GLU A 93 10.13 -9.60 4.88
N GLU A 94 9.49 -9.04 3.85
CA GLU A 94 9.39 -9.64 2.51
C GLU A 94 10.22 -8.86 1.49
N SER A 95 10.62 -9.54 0.42
CA SER A 95 11.16 -8.90 -0.79
C SER A 95 10.04 -8.59 -1.78
N ILE A 96 10.10 -7.40 -2.39
CA ILE A 96 9.24 -7.00 -3.49
C ILE A 96 10.10 -6.52 -4.66
N HIS A 97 9.73 -6.92 -5.88
CA HIS A 97 10.34 -6.43 -7.11
C HIS A 97 9.31 -5.60 -7.87
N ILE A 98 9.64 -4.35 -8.16
CA ILE A 98 8.74 -3.40 -8.82
C ILE A 98 9.39 -3.01 -10.14
N ASN A 99 8.71 -3.32 -11.23
CA ASN A 99 9.07 -2.96 -12.62
C ASN A 99 8.23 -1.78 -13.11
#